data_AF-A0A1I7TTT5-F1
#
_entry.id   AF-A0A1I7TTT5-F1
#
_cell.length_a   1.000
_cell.length_b   1.000
_cell.length_c   1.000
_cell.angle_alpha   90.00
_cell.angle_beta   90.00
_cell.angle_gamma   90.00
#
_symmetry.space_group_name_H-M   'P 1'
#
loop_
_entity.id
_entity.type
_entity.pdbx_description
1 polymer ?
#
loop_
_entity_poly.entity_id
_entity_poly.type
_entity_poly.pdbx_seq_one_letter_code
_entity_poly.pdbx_strand_id
1 'polypeptide(L)'
;MTSTNSSGGLYSETLYNIASQTNGFCSFDTDDEIIMGLAQSPAFYNPYLLYAVNPTVSGKGPMNVLKKCLLSWTYNGTNGQVGLSDGNEWGQNFGNSYVSWPYVQDVLYNMTLDYEYLDSKTRTLQIRIRQDNSTTLDYWPPYDN
;
A
#
# COMPACT_ATOMS: atom_id res chain seq x y z
N MET A 1 5.23 11.09 1.71
CA MET A 1 4.40 11.19 2.92
C MET A 1 4.08 12.65 3.17
N THR A 2 2.88 12.99 3.64
CA THR A 2 2.50 14.35 4.05
C THR A 2 1.49 14.30 5.21
N SER A 3 1.36 15.39 5.96
CA SER A 3 0.43 15.48 7.09
C SER A 3 -1.03 15.57 6.65
N THR A 4 -1.95 14.94 7.39
CA THR A 4 -3.40 15.13 7.27
C THR A 4 -3.86 16.53 7.68
N ASN A 5 -3.06 17.26 8.45
CA ASN A 5 -3.33 18.62 8.94
C ASN A 5 -2.58 19.70 8.12
N SER A 6 -1.96 19.32 7.00
CA SER A 6 -1.20 20.21 6.13
C SER A 6 -2.00 21.46 5.71
N SER A 7 -1.45 22.65 6.00
CA SER A 7 -1.97 23.94 5.51
C SER A 7 -1.80 24.15 4.00
N GLY A 8 -1.14 23.23 3.29
CA GLY A 8 -0.93 23.26 1.84
C GLY A 8 -2.18 22.98 0.98
N GLY A 9 -3.33 22.70 1.60
CA GLY A 9 -4.64 22.62 0.94
C GLY A 9 -5.18 21.21 0.71
N LEU A 10 -6.40 21.14 0.17
CA LEU A 10 -7.27 19.95 0.02
C LEU A 10 -6.74 18.85 -0.94
N TYR A 11 -5.49 18.92 -1.38
CA TYR A 11 -4.98 18.23 -2.57
C TYR A 11 -4.24 16.91 -2.31
N SER A 12 -4.61 16.18 -1.26
CA SER A 12 -4.12 14.80 -1.06
C SER A 12 -4.46 13.90 -2.25
N GLU A 13 -5.63 14.08 -2.88
CA GLU A 13 -6.01 13.37 -4.11
C GLU A 13 -5.04 13.67 -5.27
N THR A 14 -4.53 14.90 -5.42
CA THR A 14 -3.54 15.24 -6.46
C THR A 14 -2.21 14.52 -6.24
N LEU A 15 -1.69 14.51 -5.02
CA LEU A 15 -0.46 13.78 -4.68
C LEU A 15 -0.61 12.27 -4.87
N TYR A 16 -1.78 11.73 -4.51
CA TYR A 16 -2.12 10.33 -4.70
C TYR A 16 -2.21 9.94 -6.18
N ASN A 17 -2.82 10.80 -7.00
CA ASN A 17 -2.93 10.60 -8.45
C ASN A 17 -1.55 10.62 -9.12
N ILE A 18 -0.69 11.59 -8.80
CA ILE A 18 0.68 11.67 -9.33
C ILE A 18 1.49 10.43 -8.95
N ALA A 19 1.43 10.00 -7.68
CA ALA A 19 2.13 8.81 -7.23
C ALA A 19 1.61 7.53 -7.92
N SER A 20 0.30 7.43 -8.14
CA SER A 20 -0.30 6.29 -8.86
C SER A 20 0.17 6.25 -10.31
N GLN A 21 0.18 7.40 -11.01
CA GLN A 21 0.67 7.53 -12.39
C GLN A 21 2.18 7.29 -12.56
N THR A 22 2.96 7.36 -11.47
CA THR A 22 4.44 7.23 -11.50
C THR A 22 4.95 5.95 -10.82
N ASN A 23 4.06 5.00 -10.46
CA ASN A 23 4.37 3.86 -9.59
C ASN A 23 5.01 4.23 -8.24
N GLY A 24 4.95 5.51 -7.86
CA GLY A 24 5.38 6.04 -6.59
C GLY A 24 4.54 5.54 -5.41
N PHE A 25 4.88 6.04 -4.22
CA PHE A 25 4.21 5.71 -2.97
C PHE A 25 3.65 7.00 -2.36
N CYS A 26 2.34 7.05 -2.12
CA CYS A 26 1.70 8.20 -1.49
C CYS A 26 1.06 7.83 -0.17
N SER A 27 1.54 8.48 0.89
CA SER A 27 1.09 8.25 2.25
C SER A 27 0.70 9.54 2.96
N PHE A 28 -0.34 9.45 3.77
CA PHE A 28 -0.91 10.55 4.55
C PHE A 28 -1.02 10.08 6.00
N ASP A 29 -0.48 10.83 6.94
CA ASP A 29 -0.55 10.48 8.37
C ASP A 29 -0.72 11.74 9.24
N THR A 30 -1.01 11.57 10.53
CA THR A 30 -1.08 12.69 11.47
C THR A 30 0.32 13.27 11.75
N ASP A 31 0.41 14.52 12.23
CA ASP A 31 1.70 15.17 12.48
C ASP A 31 2.58 14.40 13.48
N ASP A 32 1.97 13.73 14.46
CA ASP A 32 2.68 12.96 15.49
C ASP A 32 3.17 11.61 14.95
N GLU A 33 2.38 10.92 14.11
CA GLU A 33 2.70 9.60 13.56
C GLU A 33 3.56 9.65 12.29
N ILE A 34 3.66 10.79 11.62
CA ILE A 34 4.39 10.94 10.34
C ILE A 34 5.86 10.48 10.42
N ILE A 35 6.49 10.60 11.59
CA ILE A 35 7.87 10.13 11.81
C ILE A 35 7.95 8.60 11.82
N MET A 36 6.97 7.93 12.44
CA MET A 36 6.90 6.46 12.47
C MET A 36 6.56 5.90 11.09
N GLY A 37 5.58 6.52 10.41
CA GLY A 37 5.24 6.21 9.03
C GLY A 37 6.40 6.44 8.05
N LEU A 38 7.24 7.46 8.27
CA LEU A 38 8.46 7.69 7.48
C LEU A 38 9.50 6.58 7.71
N ALA A 39 9.70 6.15 8.96
CA ALA A 39 10.67 5.09 9.30
C ALA A 39 10.28 3.72 8.69
N GLN A 40 8.97 3.44 8.57
CA GLN A 40 8.45 2.23 7.94
C GLN A 40 8.10 2.40 6.45
N SER A 41 8.28 3.60 5.89
CA SER A 41 8.03 3.87 4.48
C SER A 41 9.00 3.04 3.64
N PRO A 42 8.51 2.23 2.69
CA PRO A 42 9.35 1.32 1.92
C PRO A 42 10.25 2.07 0.91
N ALA A 43 10.14 3.40 0.80
CA ALA A 43 11.12 4.22 0.08
C ALA A 43 12.45 4.41 0.85
N PHE A 44 12.46 4.21 2.17
CA PHE A 44 13.65 4.41 3.02
C PHE A 44 14.19 3.12 3.62
N TYR A 45 13.32 2.18 4.02
CA TYR A 45 13.75 0.92 4.63
C TYR A 45 14.18 -0.11 3.57
N ASN A 46 13.30 -0.40 2.60
CA ASN A 46 13.52 -1.40 1.54
C ASN A 46 13.37 -0.75 0.15
N PRO A 47 14.33 0.05 -0.34
CA PRO A 47 14.10 0.95 -1.48
C PRO A 47 13.73 0.21 -2.78
N TYR A 48 14.18 -1.03 -2.95
CA TYR A 48 14.07 -1.80 -4.19
C TYR A 48 12.65 -2.33 -4.43
N LEU A 49 11.96 -1.73 -5.40
CA LEU A 49 10.61 -2.08 -5.79
C LEU A 49 10.62 -3.30 -6.74
N LEU A 50 10.13 -4.44 -6.27
CA LEU A 50 9.98 -5.67 -7.07
C LEU A 50 8.71 -5.64 -7.93
N TYR A 51 7.62 -5.16 -7.34
CA TYR A 51 6.29 -5.16 -7.98
C TYR A 51 5.50 -3.94 -7.53
N ALA A 52 4.89 -3.27 -8.49
CA ALA A 52 3.87 -2.25 -8.28
C ALA A 52 2.70 -2.54 -9.22
N VAL A 53 1.49 -2.36 -8.71
CA VAL A 53 0.26 -2.36 -9.49
C VAL A 53 -0.68 -1.33 -8.88
N ASN A 54 -1.51 -0.71 -9.72
CA ASN A 54 -2.48 0.30 -9.30
C ASN A 54 -3.92 -0.11 -9.69
N PRO A 55 -4.44 -1.26 -9.20
CA PRO A 55 -5.74 -1.75 -9.60
C PRO A 55 -6.85 -0.73 -9.33
N THR A 56 -7.74 -0.62 -10.31
CA THR A 56 -8.95 0.19 -10.20
C THR A 56 -10.05 -0.66 -9.56
N VAL A 57 -10.57 -0.22 -8.41
CA VAL A 57 -11.50 -0.96 -7.53
C VAL A 57 -12.76 -0.16 -7.24
N SER A 58 -13.91 -0.81 -7.05
CA SER A 58 -15.18 -0.11 -6.82
C SER A 58 -15.35 0.41 -5.38
N GLY A 59 -14.95 1.67 -5.14
CA GLY A 59 -15.53 2.63 -4.18
C GLY A 59 -14.87 4.04 -4.34
N LYS A 60 -15.29 5.11 -3.62
CA LYS A 60 -14.52 6.35 -3.30
C LYS A 60 -15.01 7.00 -1.99
N GLY A 61 -14.03 7.25 -1.13
CA GLY A 61 -14.13 8.02 0.10
C GLY A 61 -12.85 7.83 0.95
N PRO A 62 -12.75 8.45 2.12
CA PRO A 62 -11.58 8.33 2.99
C PRO A 62 -11.42 6.91 3.58
N MET A 63 -10.37 6.71 4.38
CA MET A 63 -10.14 5.47 5.18
C MET A 63 -11.37 5.08 6.00
N ASN A 64 -12.18 6.05 6.44
CA ASN A 64 -13.40 5.85 7.23
C ASN A 64 -14.56 5.12 6.51
N VAL A 65 -14.47 4.90 5.19
CA VAL A 65 -15.46 4.09 4.43
C VAL A 65 -14.85 2.81 3.86
N LEU A 66 -13.62 2.49 4.22
CA LEU A 66 -13.00 1.19 4.00
C LEU A 66 -13.49 0.23 5.11
N LYS A 67 -14.11 -0.89 4.72
CA LYS A 67 -14.47 -1.97 5.65
C LYS A 67 -13.42 -3.09 5.65
N LYS A 68 -12.97 -3.45 4.45
CA LYS A 68 -12.04 -4.54 4.21
C LYS A 68 -11.09 -4.15 3.08
N CYS A 69 -9.80 -4.36 3.30
CA CYS A 69 -8.75 -4.38 2.30
C CYS A 69 -7.68 -5.31 2.86
N LEU A 70 -7.80 -6.59 2.55
CA LEU A 70 -6.92 -7.64 3.07
C LEU A 70 -6.23 -8.29 1.87
N LEU A 71 -4.91 -8.15 1.80
CA LEU A 71 -4.08 -8.89 0.87
C LEU A 71 -3.56 -10.13 1.61
N SER A 72 -4.03 -11.31 1.20
CA SER A 72 -3.63 -12.59 1.76
C SER A 72 -2.85 -13.40 0.73
N TRP A 73 -1.88 -14.19 1.19
CA TRP A 73 -1.09 -15.07 0.35
C TRP A 73 -0.87 -16.44 0.98
N THR A 74 -0.79 -17.47 0.14
CA THR A 74 -0.51 -18.85 0.53
C THR A 74 0.63 -19.42 -0.32
N TYR A 75 1.58 -20.09 0.34
CA TYR A 75 2.61 -20.91 -0.29
C TYR A 75 2.86 -22.16 0.57
N ASN A 76 2.83 -23.35 -0.06
CA ASN A 76 3.13 -24.64 0.57
C ASN A 76 2.46 -24.86 1.94
N GLY A 77 1.17 -24.51 2.06
CA GLY A 77 0.39 -24.60 3.30
C GLY A 77 0.64 -23.51 4.34
N THR A 78 1.65 -22.65 4.14
CA THR A 78 1.89 -21.44 4.95
C THR A 78 1.04 -20.29 4.42
N ASN A 79 0.33 -19.61 5.33
CA ASN A 79 -0.49 -18.44 5.02
C ASN A 79 0.11 -17.17 5.63
N GLY A 80 -0.01 -16.04 4.94
CA GLY A 80 0.26 -14.71 5.47
C GLY A 80 -0.76 -13.69 4.96
N GLN A 81 -0.88 -12.55 5.64
CA GLN A 81 -1.82 -11.50 5.27
C GLN A 81 -1.38 -10.13 5.80
N VAL A 82 -1.83 -9.06 5.14
CA VAL A 82 -1.65 -7.66 5.52
C VAL A 82 -2.90 -6.86 5.16
N GLY A 83 -3.29 -5.92 6.03
CA GLY A 83 -4.46 -5.05 5.79
C GLY A 83 -5.54 -5.14 6.87
N LEU A 84 -6.76 -4.80 6.48
CA LEU A 84 -7.93 -4.68 7.35
C LEU A 84 -9.02 -5.69 6.94
N SER A 85 -9.62 -6.40 7.90
CA SER A 85 -10.88 -7.14 7.71
C SER A 85 -11.72 -7.09 8.97
N ASP A 86 -12.96 -6.59 8.86
CA ASP A 86 -13.98 -6.66 9.92
C ASP A 86 -13.52 -6.04 11.26
N GLY A 87 -12.74 -4.95 11.16
CA GLY A 87 -12.14 -4.26 12.31
C GLY A 87 -10.83 -4.88 12.84
N ASN A 88 -10.35 -5.99 12.27
CA ASN A 88 -9.08 -6.60 12.62
C ASN A 88 -7.98 -6.12 11.67
N GLU A 89 -6.89 -5.60 12.24
CA GLU A 89 -5.72 -5.13 11.50
C GLU A 89 -4.60 -6.19 11.48
N TRP A 90 -3.97 -6.36 10.33
CA TRP A 90 -2.90 -7.31 10.09
C TRP A 90 -1.67 -6.58 9.52
N GLY A 91 -0.56 -6.66 10.25
CA GLY A 91 0.62 -5.83 10.00
C GLY A 91 0.58 -4.51 10.77
N GLN A 92 1.37 -3.54 10.31
CA GLN A 92 1.44 -2.19 10.89
C GLN A 92 0.57 -1.22 10.07
N ASN A 93 -0.21 -0.39 10.74
CA ASN A 93 -0.99 0.69 10.13
C ASN A 93 -0.21 2.01 10.20
N PHE A 94 -0.05 2.69 9.07
CA PHE A 94 0.48 4.06 8.97
C PHE A 94 -0.45 4.89 8.09
N GLY A 95 -1.39 5.58 8.74
CA GLY A 95 -2.32 6.54 8.16
C GLY A 95 -3.29 5.96 7.11
N ASN A 96 -2.83 5.82 5.87
CA ASN A 96 -3.58 5.23 4.75
C ASN A 96 -2.95 3.93 4.18
N SER A 97 -1.95 3.38 4.86
CA SER A 97 -1.14 2.23 4.39
C SER A 97 -1.08 1.13 5.45
N TYR A 98 -1.20 -0.13 5.03
CA TYR A 98 -0.89 -1.29 5.85
C TYR A 98 0.40 -1.95 5.34
N VAL A 99 1.32 -2.26 6.27
CA VAL A 99 2.68 -2.74 5.97
C VAL A 99 2.97 -4.04 6.71
N SER A 100 3.66 -4.96 6.07
CA SER A 100 4.12 -6.22 6.67
C SER A 100 5.45 -6.63 6.07
N TRP A 101 6.26 -7.36 6.84
CA TRP A 101 7.63 -7.74 6.50
C TRP A 101 7.78 -9.28 6.47
N PRO A 102 7.10 -9.98 5.54
CA PRO A 102 7.18 -11.44 5.46
C PRO A 102 8.53 -11.89 4.89
N TYR A 103 9.03 -13.03 5.38
CA TYR A 103 10.10 -13.76 4.73
C TYR A 103 9.56 -14.43 3.45
N VAL A 104 9.89 -13.85 2.30
CA VAL A 104 9.51 -14.34 0.98
C VAL A 104 10.54 -15.33 0.45
N GLN A 105 10.10 -16.38 -0.24
CA GLN A 105 10.94 -17.35 -0.95
C GLN A 105 10.82 -17.15 -2.47
N ASP A 106 11.79 -17.63 -3.24
CA ASP A 106 11.74 -17.63 -4.72
C ASP A 106 10.84 -18.76 -5.23
N VAL A 107 9.52 -18.58 -5.04
CA VAL A 107 8.49 -19.58 -5.26
C VAL A 107 7.16 -18.93 -5.68
N LEU A 108 6.24 -19.73 -6.23
CA LEU A 108 4.92 -19.25 -6.61
C LEU A 108 4.02 -19.09 -5.38
N TYR A 109 3.49 -17.88 -5.17
CA TYR A 109 2.48 -17.56 -4.16
C TYR A 109 1.11 -17.41 -4.82
N ASN A 110 0.08 -18.02 -4.21
CA ASN A 110 -1.31 -17.69 -4.52
C ASN A 110 -1.68 -16.46 -3.69
N MET A 111 -1.99 -15.33 -4.34
CA MET A 111 -2.34 -14.07 -3.67
C MET A 111 -3.80 -13.68 -3.98
N THR A 112 -4.53 -13.24 -2.96
CA THR A 112 -5.91 -12.76 -3.07
C THR A 112 -6.02 -11.39 -2.40
N LEU A 113 -6.58 -10.41 -3.10
CA LEU A 113 -6.97 -9.12 -2.53
C LEU A 113 -8.49 -9.10 -2.32
N ASP A 114 -8.92 -9.23 -1.06
CA ASP A 114 -10.30 -8.99 -0.68
C ASP A 114 -10.48 -7.51 -0.33
N TYR A 115 -11.45 -6.84 -0.95
CA TYR A 115 -11.80 -5.45 -0.61
C TYR A 115 -13.31 -5.23 -0.50
N GLU A 116 -13.71 -4.40 0.45
CA GLU A 116 -15.08 -3.89 0.62
C GLU A 116 -15.04 -2.43 1.06
N TYR A 117 -15.85 -1.61 0.40
CA TYR A 117 -16.10 -0.22 0.73
C TYR A 117 -17.59 -0.01 1.03
N LEU A 118 -17.92 0.99 1.85
CA LEU A 118 -19.32 1.37 2.13
C LEU A 118 -20.05 1.99 0.93
N ASP A 119 -19.38 2.19 -0.20
CA ASP A 119 -19.81 3.02 -1.31
C ASP A 119 -19.41 2.41 -2.68
N SER A 120 -20.09 2.84 -3.75
CA SER A 120 -20.00 2.24 -5.10
C SER A 120 -19.18 3.02 -6.14
N LYS A 121 -18.38 4.03 -5.75
CA LYS A 121 -17.67 4.91 -6.72
C LYS A 121 -16.36 4.29 -7.28
N THR A 122 -15.58 5.07 -8.04
CA THR A 122 -14.29 4.73 -8.72
C THR A 122 -12.95 4.89 -7.96
N ARG A 123 -12.29 3.87 -7.39
CA ARG A 123 -10.99 4.01 -6.66
C ARG A 123 -9.80 3.48 -7.45
N THR A 124 -8.61 3.93 -7.07
CA THR A 124 -7.34 3.23 -7.30
C THR A 124 -6.82 2.75 -5.95
N LEU A 125 -6.19 1.57 -5.92
CA LEU A 125 -5.49 1.02 -4.76
C LEU A 125 -4.01 0.81 -5.12
N GLN A 126 -3.08 1.11 -4.21
CA GLN A 126 -1.64 0.95 -4.46
C GLN A 126 -1.13 -0.31 -3.76
N ILE A 127 -0.67 -1.30 -4.52
CA ILE A 127 0.09 -2.45 -3.99
C ILE A 127 1.57 -2.23 -4.35
N ARG A 128 2.46 -2.41 -3.38
CA ARG A 128 3.92 -2.29 -3.55
C ARG A 128 4.60 -3.43 -2.80
N ILE A 129 5.38 -4.25 -3.51
CA ILE A 129 6.23 -5.29 -2.92
C ILE A 129 7.68 -4.84 -3.08
N ARG A 130 8.44 -4.83 -1.97
CA ARG A 130 9.83 -4.35 -1.95
C ARG A 130 10.76 -5.26 -1.18
N GLN A 131 12.04 -5.16 -1.50
CA GLN A 131 13.12 -5.96 -0.94
C GLN A 131 14.18 -5.06 -0.26
N ASP A 132 14.73 -5.57 0.84
CA ASP A 132 15.78 -4.93 1.65
C ASP A 132 17.11 -4.86 0.87
N ASN A 133 17.62 -6.01 0.44
CA ASN A 133 18.89 -6.12 -0.29
C ASN A 133 18.71 -6.29 -1.81
N SER A 134 19.31 -5.41 -2.61
CA SER A 134 19.35 -5.56 -4.08
C SER A 134 20.47 -6.48 -4.53
N THR A 135 20.14 -7.34 -5.50
CA THR A 135 21.12 -7.90 -6.45
C THR A 135 20.66 -7.84 -7.91
N THR A 136 19.45 -7.35 -8.24
CA THR A 136 18.76 -7.79 -9.49
C THR A 136 17.86 -6.80 -10.25
N LEU A 137 17.72 -5.52 -9.89
CA LEU A 137 16.85 -4.58 -10.65
C LEU A 137 17.53 -3.25 -11.02
N ASP A 138 18.18 -3.24 -12.18
CA ASP A 138 18.69 -2.04 -12.88
C ASP A 138 17.62 -1.36 -13.78
N TYR A 139 16.34 -1.74 -13.65
CA TYR A 139 15.25 -1.17 -14.44
C TYR A 139 14.05 -0.79 -13.57
N TRP A 140 13.34 0.27 -13.99
CA TRP A 140 12.06 0.65 -13.41
C TRP A 140 10.96 -0.31 -13.89
N PRO A 141 10.16 -0.91 -12.98
CA PRO A 141 9.00 -1.69 -13.39
C PRO A 141 8.12 -0.86 -14.34
N PRO A 142 7.73 -1.39 -15.51
CA PRO A 142 6.94 -0.65 -16.48
C PRO A 142 5.63 -0.17 -15.86
N TYR A 143 5.14 0.98 -16.31
CA TYR A 143 3.84 1.48 -15.92
C TYR A 143 2.74 0.56 -16.48
N ASP A 144 1.74 0.24 -15.67
CA ASP A 144 0.49 -0.33 -16.16
C ASP A 144 -0.18 0.69 -17.10
N ASN A 145 -0.61 0.24 -18.29
CA ASN A 145 -1.35 1.06 -19.28
C ASN A 145 -2.85 1.07 -19.01
#